data_AF-A0A7C5JTK0-F1
#
_entry.id   AF-A0A7C5JTK0-F1
#
_cell.length_a   1.000
_cell.length_b   1.000
_cell.length_c   1.000
_cell.angle_alpha   90.00
_cell.angle_beta   90.00
_cell.angle_gamma   90.00
#
_symmetry.space_group_name_H-M   'P 1'
#
loop_
_entity.id
_entity.type
_entity.pdbx_description
1 polymer ?
#
loop_
_entity_poly.entity_id
_entity_poly.type
_entity_poly.pdbx_seq_one_letter_code
_entity_poly.pdbx_strand_id
1 'polypeptide(L)'
;KVGNLVTLTKVIILGVFVLFGAAVMLRTQGWQVRFTEGFLPNGIAGVLTAMGLTFVAFEGYEIIAQSGEEVINPRRNIPRAIFLSIFIAVVIYILVATVAIGSIQPPEGLRAHEYLGLKKEVAVVEVAQQIFPWGIGGLLLLFSGLVSTVSALNATTYSASRVSFAMGREHNLPTFFSRIHPLRHTPHWAVITSGGIMLLMGWTLPIEDVASSASIMFLLLFVQVNIAVMTLRRKMPHIERGFRIPWFPLLPLVGLLTQAVLAVFLFRYSPLAWYFAIGWIVIGLLAYYTYFSKKEALEKPKEILLEEVLVSTDYSVLVPVATQEQARILGRIGAILAKANRGEVLALHVVRVPPQLTLGEGRLLLKEGRPLLETVIQKAKKLSAPVHTMIRLGRDVPEAIRKTSLENASDLILLGWPGYTRTSGRIYGSVIDPIVDNPPVDIAVVRYRRRRPVRKVLVPVAGGPNSRRAVKMAVTMAAAEEDGPASVTLLYVVPHAAGTAARVRGKQVFRYIQEGISYEHMESRIVEGENLIETIVSEAKEYDLVVVGATEEPLFHNLLLGNVAE
;
A
#
# COMPACT_ATOMS: atom_id res chain seq x y z
N LYS A 1 22.78 9.08 19.04
CA LYS A 1 24.09 9.01 19.75
C LYS A 1 23.92 8.64 21.22
N VAL A 2 23.18 9.41 22.02
CA VAL A 2 22.92 9.11 23.46
C VAL A 2 22.26 7.74 23.67
N GLY A 3 21.21 7.39 22.90
CA GLY A 3 20.54 6.09 23.04
C GLY A 3 21.44 4.86 22.76
N ASN A 4 22.39 4.98 21.84
CA ASN A 4 23.35 3.91 21.55
C ASN A 4 24.32 3.71 22.71
N LEU A 5 24.79 4.81 23.32
CA LEU A 5 25.64 4.76 24.50
C LEU A 5 24.93 4.05 25.65
N VAL A 6 23.69 4.45 25.95
CA VAL A 6 22.88 3.81 27.00
C VAL A 6 22.68 2.32 26.74
N THR A 7 22.39 1.96 25.48
CA THR A 7 22.20 0.56 25.09
C THR A 7 23.49 -0.26 25.22
N LEU A 8 24.64 0.31 24.82
CA LEU A 8 25.92 -0.36 24.94
C LEU A 8 26.29 -0.56 26.42
N THR A 9 26.12 0.47 27.25
CA THR A 9 26.41 0.41 28.69
C THR A 9 25.61 -0.70 29.37
N LYS A 10 24.29 -0.78 29.15
CA LYS A 10 23.46 -1.83 29.78
C LYS A 10 23.84 -3.24 29.30
N VAL A 11 24.14 -3.41 28.01
CA VAL A 11 24.56 -4.71 27.46
C VAL A 11 25.92 -5.14 28.02
N ILE A 12 26.86 -4.21 28.18
CA ILE A 12 28.16 -4.48 28.83
C ILE A 12 27.94 -4.91 30.27
N ILE A 13 27.12 -4.20 31.04
CA ILE A 13 26.86 -4.55 32.45
C ILE A 13 26.22 -5.93 32.57
N LEU A 14 25.26 -6.26 31.70
CA LEU A 14 24.67 -7.61 31.64
C LEU A 14 25.70 -8.67 31.21
N GLY A 15 26.59 -8.36 30.27
CA GLY A 15 27.68 -9.24 29.88
C GLY A 15 28.64 -9.53 31.04
N VAL A 16 29.00 -8.49 31.80
CA VAL A 16 29.82 -8.62 33.02
C VAL A 16 29.08 -9.45 34.08
N PHE A 17 27.79 -9.20 34.30
CA PHE A 17 26.96 -10.02 35.19
C PHE A 17 26.97 -11.50 34.79
N VAL A 18 26.83 -11.80 33.49
CA VAL A 18 26.89 -13.17 32.98
C VAL A 18 28.26 -13.80 33.20
N LEU A 19 29.35 -13.07 32.96
CA LEU A 19 30.71 -13.57 33.16
C LEU A 19 30.99 -13.91 34.63
N PHE A 20 30.69 -13.01 35.56
CA PHE A 20 30.87 -13.27 36.99
C PHE A 20 29.92 -14.36 37.49
N GLY A 21 28.65 -14.32 37.05
CA GLY A 21 27.66 -15.33 37.41
C GLY A 21 28.08 -16.72 36.95
N ALA A 22 28.58 -16.87 35.72
CA ALA A 22 29.13 -18.13 35.22
C ALA A 22 30.35 -18.58 36.01
N ALA A 23 31.28 -17.67 36.36
CA ALA A 23 32.46 -18.00 37.14
C ALA A 23 32.09 -18.51 38.55
N VAL A 24 31.11 -17.90 39.23
CA VAL A 24 30.63 -18.35 40.54
C VAL A 24 29.82 -19.64 40.43
N MET A 25 28.95 -19.75 39.43
CA MET A 25 28.17 -20.96 39.14
C MET A 25 29.06 -22.18 38.95
N LEU A 26 30.12 -22.07 38.13
CA LEU A 26 31.05 -23.17 37.88
C LEU A 26 31.87 -23.57 39.11
N ARG A 27 32.01 -22.69 40.11
CA ARG A 27 32.65 -22.98 41.40
C ARG A 27 31.69 -23.53 42.44
N THR A 28 30.39 -23.35 42.25
CA THR A 28 29.34 -23.79 43.18
C THR A 28 29.12 -25.30 43.00
N GLN A 29 29.36 -26.10 44.04
CA GLN A 29 29.13 -27.55 43.94
C GLN A 29 27.64 -27.86 43.74
N GLY A 30 27.35 -28.81 42.84
CA GLY A 30 25.98 -29.27 42.60
C GLY A 30 25.07 -28.25 41.90
N TRP A 31 25.61 -27.21 41.24
CA TRP A 31 24.79 -26.22 40.54
C TRP A 31 23.83 -26.84 39.51
N GLN A 32 24.19 -27.98 38.91
CA GLN A 32 23.38 -28.71 37.94
C GLN A 32 22.07 -29.18 38.53
N VAL A 33 22.07 -29.56 39.81
CA VAL A 33 20.90 -30.08 40.53
C VAL A 33 19.76 -29.06 40.54
N ARG A 34 20.11 -27.76 40.51
CA ARG A 34 19.15 -26.65 40.46
C ARG A 34 18.34 -26.58 39.16
N PHE A 35 18.80 -27.26 38.12
CA PHE A 35 18.13 -27.34 36.82
C PHE A 35 17.45 -28.71 36.59
N THR A 36 17.77 -29.72 37.38
CA THR A 36 17.22 -31.08 37.23
C THR A 36 16.16 -31.40 38.26
N GLU A 37 16.34 -30.98 39.52
CA GLU A 37 15.39 -31.25 40.59
C GLU A 37 14.33 -30.13 40.70
N GLY A 38 13.07 -30.49 40.45
CA GLY A 38 11.97 -29.54 40.58
C GLY A 38 11.99 -28.43 39.51
N PHE A 39 12.46 -28.71 38.29
CA PHE A 39 12.51 -27.76 37.17
C PHE A 39 11.12 -27.23 36.75
N LEU A 40 10.09 -28.08 36.87
CA LEU A 40 8.70 -27.74 36.55
C LEU A 40 7.79 -27.96 37.78
N PRO A 41 7.96 -27.17 38.86
CA PRO A 41 7.24 -27.41 40.10
C PRO A 41 5.71 -27.26 39.93
N ASN A 42 5.31 -26.37 39.01
CA ASN A 42 3.91 -26.10 38.65
C ASN A 42 3.52 -26.73 37.30
N GLY A 43 4.31 -27.67 36.79
CA GLY A 43 4.11 -28.30 35.47
C GLY A 43 4.11 -27.31 34.29
N ILE A 44 3.59 -27.75 33.15
CA ILE A 44 3.51 -26.95 31.91
C ILE A 44 2.59 -25.74 32.09
N ALA A 45 1.54 -25.85 32.90
CA ALA A 45 0.63 -24.73 33.18
C ALA A 45 1.36 -23.55 33.87
N GLY A 46 2.29 -23.84 34.78
CA GLY A 46 3.14 -22.82 35.39
C GLY A 46 4.04 -22.12 34.37
N VAL A 47 4.60 -22.87 33.41
CA VAL A 47 5.41 -22.32 32.31
C VAL A 47 4.56 -21.38 31.44
N LEU A 48 3.37 -21.80 31.03
CA LEU A 48 2.47 -20.97 30.22
C LEU A 48 2.06 -19.68 30.96
N THR A 49 1.84 -19.77 32.27
CA THR A 49 1.53 -18.60 33.10
C THR A 49 2.72 -17.64 33.18
N ALA A 50 3.92 -18.16 33.41
CA ALA A 50 5.15 -17.36 33.44
C ALA A 50 5.46 -16.75 32.05
N MET A 51 5.24 -17.48 30.97
CA MET A 51 5.37 -16.97 29.59
C MET A 51 4.40 -15.82 29.33
N GLY A 52 3.16 -15.93 29.81
CA GLY A 52 2.18 -14.85 29.70
C GLY A 52 2.63 -13.61 30.45
N LEU A 53 3.04 -13.74 31.71
CA LEU A 53 3.48 -12.61 32.54
C LEU A 53 4.77 -11.97 32.01
N THR A 54 5.71 -12.77 31.50
CA THR A 54 6.99 -12.30 30.95
C THR A 54 6.87 -11.80 29.51
N PHE A 55 5.70 -11.92 28.87
CA PHE A 55 5.50 -11.48 27.49
C PHE A 55 5.86 -10.00 27.29
N VAL A 56 5.50 -9.14 28.25
CA VAL A 56 5.85 -7.70 28.21
C VAL A 56 7.36 -7.45 28.17
N ALA A 57 8.20 -8.38 28.66
CA ALA A 57 9.66 -8.23 28.58
C ALA A 57 10.19 -8.36 27.14
N PHE A 58 9.42 -8.97 26.23
CA PHE A 58 9.74 -9.08 24.81
C PHE A 58 9.08 -7.99 23.95
N GLU A 59 8.33 -7.08 24.57
CA GLU A 59 7.72 -5.92 23.90
C GLU A 59 8.78 -4.91 23.44
N GLY A 60 8.45 -4.17 22.38
CA GLY A 60 9.28 -3.06 21.87
C GLY A 60 9.90 -3.32 20.50
N TYR A 61 9.83 -4.54 19.95
CA TYR A 61 10.31 -4.81 18.58
C TYR A 61 9.46 -4.10 17.52
N GLU A 62 8.18 -3.84 17.81
CA GLU A 62 7.24 -3.13 16.95
C GLU A 62 7.57 -1.64 16.80
N ILE A 63 8.29 -1.06 17.77
CA ILE A 63 8.73 0.35 17.71
C ILE A 63 9.61 0.56 16.46
N ILE A 64 10.35 -0.47 16.05
CA ILE A 64 11.16 -0.45 14.81
C ILE A 64 10.26 -0.24 13.59
N ALA A 65 9.11 -0.89 13.54
CA ALA A 65 8.15 -0.77 12.44
C ALA A 65 7.42 0.57 12.46
N GLN A 66 7.07 1.07 13.64
CA GLN A 66 6.42 2.38 13.82
C GLN A 66 7.33 3.55 13.40
N SER A 67 8.63 3.40 13.60
CA SER A 67 9.65 4.35 13.12
C SER A 67 10.06 4.12 11.67
N GLY A 68 9.29 3.35 10.89
CA GLY A 68 9.66 2.94 9.54
C GLY A 68 9.89 4.09 8.55
N GLU A 69 9.31 5.27 8.79
CA GLU A 69 9.53 6.49 7.99
C GLU A 69 10.96 7.05 8.16
N GLU A 70 11.60 6.82 9.30
CA GLU A 70 12.94 7.29 9.63
C GLU A 70 14.03 6.25 9.28
N VAL A 71 13.65 5.02 8.90
CA VAL A 71 14.58 3.93 8.61
C VAL A 71 15.10 4.01 7.18
N ILE A 72 16.43 4.01 7.04
CA ILE A 72 17.10 3.89 5.73
C ILE A 72 16.79 2.50 5.15
N ASN A 73 16.29 2.44 3.91
CA ASN A 73 15.93 1.19 3.21
C ASN A 73 14.99 0.28 4.03
N PRO A 74 13.77 0.75 4.38
CA PRO A 74 12.90 0.07 5.34
C PRO A 74 12.50 -1.34 4.91
N ARG A 75 12.34 -1.59 3.60
CA ARG A 75 12.01 -2.90 3.02
C ARG A 75 12.98 -4.01 3.43
N ARG A 76 14.28 -3.70 3.60
CA ARG A 76 15.32 -4.67 3.98
C ARG A 76 15.71 -4.57 5.45
N ASN A 77 15.77 -3.36 5.98
CA ASN A 77 16.34 -3.11 7.30
C ASN A 77 15.35 -3.37 8.44
N ILE A 78 14.04 -3.09 8.27
CA ILE A 78 13.05 -3.37 9.32
C ILE A 78 13.00 -4.87 9.65
N PRO A 79 12.84 -5.80 8.68
CA PRO A 79 12.82 -7.23 9.00
C PRO A 79 14.09 -7.70 9.70
N ARG A 80 15.27 -7.29 9.21
CA ARG A 80 16.56 -7.65 9.80
C ARG A 80 16.71 -7.15 11.23
N ALA A 81 16.33 -5.90 11.48
CA ALA A 81 16.41 -5.29 12.81
C ALA A 81 15.49 -6.00 13.81
N ILE A 82 14.26 -6.35 13.42
CA ILE A 82 13.32 -7.11 14.27
C ILE A 82 13.90 -8.48 14.64
N PHE A 83 14.30 -9.29 13.66
CA PHE A 83 14.82 -10.64 13.95
C PHE A 83 16.13 -10.60 14.76
N LEU A 84 17.05 -9.71 14.41
CA LEU A 84 18.34 -9.61 15.10
C LEU A 84 18.16 -9.11 16.54
N SER A 85 17.31 -8.11 16.76
CA SER A 85 17.06 -7.57 18.11
C SER A 85 16.41 -8.60 19.02
N ILE A 86 15.37 -9.31 18.55
CA ILE A 86 14.72 -10.37 19.32
C ILE A 86 15.72 -11.50 19.62
N PHE A 87 16.50 -11.94 18.63
CA PHE A 87 17.48 -13.01 18.84
C PHE A 87 18.53 -12.64 19.90
N ILE A 88 19.10 -11.44 19.81
CA ILE A 88 20.08 -10.94 20.79
C ILE A 88 19.45 -10.85 22.18
N ALA A 89 18.22 -10.32 22.29
CA ALA A 89 17.52 -10.21 23.57
C ALA A 89 17.25 -11.58 24.21
N VAL A 90 16.75 -12.54 23.43
CA VAL A 90 16.49 -13.92 23.89
C VAL A 90 17.76 -14.57 24.42
N VAL A 91 18.88 -14.45 23.70
CA VAL A 91 20.17 -15.00 24.14
C VAL A 91 20.61 -14.39 25.46
N ILE A 92 20.54 -13.06 25.60
CA ILE A 92 20.91 -12.37 26.84
C ILE A 92 20.00 -12.81 28.00
N TYR A 93 18.69 -12.90 27.79
CA TYR A 93 17.73 -13.31 28.83
C TYR A 93 17.99 -14.74 29.31
N ILE A 94 18.24 -15.68 28.39
CA ILE A 94 18.57 -17.07 28.74
C ILE A 94 19.88 -17.11 29.55
N LEU A 95 20.91 -16.39 29.12
CA LEU A 95 22.19 -16.34 29.83
C LEU A 95 22.04 -15.76 31.24
N VAL A 96 21.36 -14.64 31.38
CA VAL A 96 21.10 -13.99 32.68
C VAL A 96 20.27 -14.89 33.59
N ALA A 97 19.21 -15.52 33.10
CA ALA A 97 18.39 -16.43 33.90
C ALA A 97 19.19 -17.67 34.34
N THR A 98 19.97 -18.25 33.43
CA THR A 98 20.78 -19.44 33.72
C THR A 98 21.82 -19.14 34.80
N VAL A 99 22.61 -18.07 34.65
CA VAL A 99 23.61 -17.74 35.66
C VAL A 99 22.97 -17.26 36.96
N ALA A 100 21.80 -16.61 36.92
CA ALA A 100 21.09 -16.20 38.12
C ALA A 100 20.69 -17.40 38.99
N ILE A 101 20.04 -18.40 38.38
CA ILE A 101 19.64 -19.63 39.07
C ILE A 101 20.86 -20.47 39.48
N GLY A 102 21.88 -20.53 38.62
CA GLY A 102 23.07 -21.35 38.83
C GLY A 102 24.04 -20.82 39.89
N SER A 103 24.10 -19.50 40.09
CA SER A 103 25.09 -18.86 40.98
C SER A 103 24.57 -18.43 42.34
N ILE A 104 23.25 -18.24 42.50
CA ILE A 104 22.66 -17.75 43.76
C ILE A 104 22.90 -18.70 44.94
N GLN A 105 23.13 -18.19 46.14
CA GLN A 105 23.22 -19.01 47.36
C GLN A 105 21.98 -18.73 48.22
N PRO A 106 20.93 -19.58 48.14
CA PRO A 106 19.74 -19.39 48.96
C PRO A 106 20.03 -19.75 50.43
N PRO A 107 19.29 -19.18 51.40
CA PRO A 107 19.29 -19.62 52.79
C PRO A 107 18.93 -21.10 52.92
N GLU A 108 19.39 -21.74 54.00
CA GLU A 108 19.10 -23.17 54.26
C GLU A 108 17.58 -23.47 54.20
N GLY A 109 17.23 -24.53 53.50
CA GLY A 109 15.83 -24.99 53.35
C GLY A 109 15.06 -24.39 52.17
N LEU A 110 15.63 -23.44 51.41
CA LEU A 110 14.98 -22.85 50.22
C LEU A 110 15.68 -23.27 48.93
N ARG A 111 14.88 -23.57 47.89
CA ARG A 111 15.41 -23.77 46.54
C ARG A 111 15.73 -22.44 45.88
N ALA A 112 16.65 -22.47 44.90
CA ALA A 112 17.09 -21.27 44.18
C ALA A 112 15.91 -20.50 43.54
N HIS A 113 14.97 -21.22 42.90
CA HIS A 113 13.81 -20.58 42.26
C HIS A 113 12.81 -20.00 43.27
N GLU A 114 12.64 -20.64 44.44
CA GLU A 114 11.78 -20.15 45.52
C GLU A 114 12.36 -18.87 46.14
N TYR A 115 13.67 -18.87 46.42
CA TYR A 115 14.36 -17.70 46.96
C TYR A 115 14.32 -16.51 46.00
N LEU A 116 14.59 -16.73 44.71
CA LEU A 116 14.47 -15.68 43.70
C LEU A 116 13.02 -15.19 43.57
N GLY A 117 12.04 -16.08 43.65
CA GLY A 117 10.61 -15.73 43.65
C GLY A 117 10.22 -14.85 44.85
N LEU A 118 10.75 -15.12 46.04
CA LEU A 118 10.53 -14.29 47.25
C LEU A 118 11.13 -12.89 47.12
N LYS A 119 12.26 -12.75 46.40
CA LYS A 119 12.93 -11.48 46.16
C LYS A 119 12.31 -10.64 45.04
N LYS A 120 11.38 -11.20 44.27
CA LYS A 120 10.60 -10.51 43.23
C LYS A 120 11.44 -9.55 42.36
N GLU A 121 11.18 -8.25 42.40
CA GLU A 121 11.77 -7.23 41.51
C GLU A 121 13.26 -7.04 41.75
N VAL A 122 13.76 -7.36 42.96
CA VAL A 122 15.17 -7.22 43.33
C VAL A 122 15.96 -8.52 43.23
N ALA A 123 15.36 -9.60 42.71
CA ALA A 123 16.01 -10.91 42.63
C ALA A 123 17.35 -10.90 41.89
N VAL A 124 17.45 -10.21 40.75
CA VAL A 124 18.72 -10.13 39.98
C VAL A 124 19.76 -9.26 40.70
N VAL A 125 19.32 -8.25 41.44
CA VAL A 125 20.19 -7.40 42.27
C VAL A 125 20.77 -8.21 43.43
N GLU A 126 19.97 -9.03 44.08
CA GLU A 126 20.39 -9.96 45.13
C GLU A 126 21.47 -10.92 44.60
N VAL A 127 21.26 -11.51 43.41
CA VAL A 127 22.29 -12.35 42.79
C VAL A 127 23.57 -11.56 42.55
N ALA A 128 23.45 -10.33 42.02
CA ALA A 128 24.60 -9.49 41.73
C ALA A 128 25.41 -9.13 43.00
N GLN A 129 24.75 -8.95 44.15
CA GLN A 129 25.42 -8.72 45.43
C GLN A 129 26.28 -9.92 45.85
N GLN A 130 25.83 -11.14 45.55
CA GLN A 130 26.54 -12.37 45.94
C GLN A 130 27.67 -12.75 44.98
N ILE A 131 27.53 -12.50 43.68
CA ILE A 131 28.51 -12.96 42.67
C ILE A 131 29.66 -11.97 42.42
N PHE A 132 29.44 -10.67 42.66
CA PHE A 132 30.49 -9.67 42.44
C PHE A 132 31.39 -9.54 43.67
N PRO A 133 32.71 -9.33 43.48
CA PRO A 133 33.62 -9.00 44.57
C PRO A 133 33.13 -7.78 45.35
N TRP A 134 33.32 -7.79 46.67
CA TRP A 134 32.98 -6.66 47.57
C TRP A 134 31.51 -6.20 47.53
N GLY A 135 30.59 -7.01 47.00
CA GLY A 135 29.15 -6.71 46.98
C GLY A 135 28.72 -5.56 46.07
N ILE A 136 29.63 -4.97 45.27
CA ILE A 136 29.34 -3.81 44.41
C ILE A 136 28.38 -4.15 43.26
N GLY A 137 28.19 -5.43 42.95
CA GLY A 137 27.34 -5.89 41.84
C GLY A 137 25.88 -5.46 41.99
N GLY A 138 25.37 -5.43 43.23
CA GLY A 138 24.02 -4.93 43.49
C GLY A 138 23.84 -3.47 43.08
N LEU A 139 24.78 -2.61 43.46
CA LEU A 139 24.76 -1.19 43.10
C LEU A 139 24.91 -0.98 41.59
N LEU A 140 25.80 -1.75 40.94
CA LEU A 140 25.97 -1.70 39.49
C LEU A 140 24.70 -2.09 38.73
N LEU A 141 24.01 -3.15 39.18
CA LEU A 141 22.76 -3.57 38.56
C LEU A 141 21.60 -2.63 38.85
N LEU A 142 21.51 -2.05 40.06
CA LEU A 142 20.52 -1.02 40.36
C LEU A 142 20.71 0.21 39.46
N PHE A 143 21.95 0.69 39.33
CA PHE A 143 22.27 1.82 38.45
C PHE A 143 21.95 1.50 36.98
N SER A 144 22.37 0.32 36.50
CA SER A 144 22.06 -0.14 35.15
C SER A 144 20.56 -0.26 34.91
N GLY A 145 19.82 -0.79 35.88
CA GLY A 145 18.37 -0.93 35.87
C GLY A 145 17.68 0.43 35.72
N LEU A 146 18.07 1.42 36.53
CA LEU A 146 17.55 2.79 36.46
C LEU A 146 17.82 3.44 35.10
N VAL A 147 19.05 3.35 34.60
CA VAL A 147 19.40 3.90 33.28
C VAL A 147 18.62 3.18 32.16
N SER A 148 18.42 1.87 32.28
CA SER A 148 17.67 1.07 31.32
C SER A 148 16.18 1.41 31.32
N THR A 149 15.55 1.57 32.49
CA THR A 149 14.13 1.93 32.60
C THR A 149 13.87 3.34 32.07
N VAL A 150 14.72 4.32 32.37
CA VAL A 150 14.62 5.67 31.78
C VAL A 150 14.73 5.62 30.25
N SER A 151 15.66 4.83 29.71
CA SER A 151 15.78 4.66 28.26
C SER A 151 14.57 3.99 27.63
N ALA A 152 13.99 2.98 28.30
CA ALA A 152 12.80 2.28 27.83
C ALA A 152 11.58 3.22 27.83
N LEU A 153 11.38 3.96 28.93
CA LEU A 153 10.34 4.98 29.05
C LEU A 153 10.44 6.04 27.95
N ASN A 154 11.64 6.51 27.63
CA ASN A 154 11.84 7.45 26.53
C ASN A 154 11.45 6.84 25.17
N ALA A 155 11.79 5.58 24.91
CA ALA A 155 11.46 4.90 23.66
C ALA A 155 9.95 4.65 23.51
N THR A 156 9.28 4.18 24.56
CA THR A 156 7.83 3.93 24.57
C THR A 156 7.04 5.23 24.52
N THR A 157 7.48 6.29 25.20
CA THR A 157 6.86 7.63 25.11
C THR A 157 6.98 8.19 23.69
N TYR A 158 8.14 8.02 23.05
CA TYR A 158 8.35 8.40 21.66
C TYR A 158 7.35 7.65 20.74
N SER A 159 7.27 6.33 20.88
CA SER A 159 6.33 5.47 20.14
C SER A 159 4.87 5.89 20.33
N ALA A 160 4.40 6.00 21.57
CA ALA A 160 3.02 6.38 21.90
C ALA A 160 2.64 7.75 21.34
N SER A 161 3.58 8.71 21.36
CA SER A 161 3.35 10.05 20.82
C SER A 161 3.19 10.04 19.29
N ARG A 162 3.94 9.19 18.57
CA ARG A 162 3.86 9.04 17.12
C ARG A 162 2.55 8.41 16.68
N VAL A 163 2.13 7.33 17.35
CA VAL A 163 0.85 6.67 17.08
C VAL A 163 -0.30 7.64 17.32
N SER A 164 -0.31 8.32 18.46
CA SER A 164 -1.37 9.29 18.80
C SER A 164 -1.41 10.48 17.84
N PHE A 165 -0.24 10.99 17.42
CA PHE A 165 -0.13 12.03 16.40
C PHE A 165 -0.72 11.59 15.05
N ALA A 166 -0.36 10.40 14.59
CA ALA A 166 -0.86 9.85 13.33
C ALA A 166 -2.39 9.65 13.38
N MET A 167 -2.90 9.08 14.48
CA MET A 167 -4.35 8.92 14.70
C MET A 167 -5.07 10.28 14.77
N GLY A 168 -4.48 11.30 15.38
CA GLY A 168 -5.03 12.66 15.41
C GLY A 168 -5.06 13.33 14.04
N ARG A 169 -4.09 13.03 13.17
CA ARG A 169 -4.03 13.52 11.78
C ARG A 169 -5.07 12.82 10.89
N GLU A 170 -5.36 11.56 11.17
CA GLU A 170 -6.39 10.77 10.47
C GLU A 170 -7.78 10.94 11.08
N HIS A 171 -7.95 11.80 12.09
CA HIS A 171 -9.22 12.06 12.78
C HIS A 171 -9.80 10.85 13.54
N ASN A 172 -8.96 9.84 13.78
CA ASN A 172 -9.22 8.68 14.65
C ASN A 172 -9.06 9.02 16.14
N LEU A 173 -8.39 10.13 16.45
CA LEU A 173 -8.30 10.77 17.76
C LEU A 173 -8.61 12.27 17.61
N PRO A 174 -8.83 13.00 18.72
CA PRO A 174 -9.08 14.44 18.66
C PRO A 174 -7.94 15.17 17.92
N THR A 175 -8.28 16.16 17.10
CA THR A 175 -7.32 16.87 16.23
C THR A 175 -6.24 17.62 16.98
N PHE A 176 -6.39 17.88 18.29
CA PHE A 176 -5.31 18.50 19.06
C PHE A 176 -4.08 17.58 19.18
N PHE A 177 -4.22 16.25 19.04
CA PHE A 177 -3.10 15.32 19.01
C PHE A 177 -2.20 15.48 17.78
N SER A 178 -2.71 16.03 16.67
CA SER A 178 -1.91 16.34 15.48
C SER A 178 -1.16 17.67 15.57
N ARG A 179 -1.32 18.44 16.66
CA ARG A 179 -0.62 19.73 16.82
C ARG A 179 0.84 19.55 17.19
N ILE A 180 1.71 20.15 16.38
CA ILE A 180 3.15 20.13 16.56
C ILE A 180 3.59 21.41 17.27
N HIS A 181 4.55 21.32 18.19
CA HIS A 181 5.11 22.50 18.86
C HIS A 181 5.92 23.34 17.86
N PRO A 182 5.71 24.66 17.76
CA PRO A 182 6.29 25.50 16.70
C PRO A 182 7.82 25.52 16.68
N LEU A 183 8.45 25.50 17.86
CA LEU A 183 9.92 25.56 17.98
C LEU A 183 10.62 24.19 18.04
N ARG A 184 9.97 23.16 18.59
CA ARG A 184 10.58 21.84 18.87
C ARG A 184 10.20 20.79 17.84
N HIS A 185 9.21 21.08 16.99
CA HIS A 185 8.66 20.17 15.99
C HIS A 185 8.23 18.80 16.56
N THR A 186 7.81 18.76 17.83
CA THR A 186 7.32 17.55 18.51
C THR A 186 5.80 17.62 18.78
N PRO A 187 5.09 16.48 18.79
CA PRO A 187 3.66 16.42 19.11
C PRO A 187 3.43 16.55 20.62
N HIS A 188 3.55 17.78 21.13
CA HIS A 188 3.56 18.08 22.57
C HIS A 188 2.30 17.59 23.31
N TRP A 189 1.10 17.75 22.74
CA TRP A 189 -0.13 17.26 23.38
C TRP A 189 -0.15 15.74 23.50
N ALA A 190 0.31 15.02 22.47
CA ALA A 190 0.42 13.56 22.53
C ALA A 190 1.37 13.11 23.64
N VAL A 191 2.49 13.81 23.81
CA VAL A 191 3.47 13.54 24.89
C VAL A 191 2.88 13.84 26.26
N ILE A 192 2.25 15.01 26.45
CA ILE A 192 1.69 15.43 27.74
C ILE A 192 0.56 14.49 28.18
N THR A 193 -0.36 14.15 27.29
CA THR A 193 -1.47 13.24 27.63
C THR A 193 -0.97 11.84 27.93
N SER A 194 -0.05 11.30 27.13
CA SER A 194 0.55 9.97 27.39
C SER A 194 1.31 9.98 28.72
N GLY A 195 2.09 11.03 28.99
CA GLY A 195 2.79 11.23 30.25
C GLY A 195 1.85 11.29 31.46
N GLY A 196 0.73 12.00 31.34
CA GLY A 196 -0.30 12.06 32.37
C GLY A 196 -0.91 10.69 32.69
N ILE A 197 -1.22 9.89 31.65
CA ILE A 197 -1.74 8.53 31.84
C ILE A 197 -0.69 7.64 32.52
N MET A 198 0.57 7.69 32.07
CA MET A 198 1.66 6.90 32.67
C MET A 198 1.88 7.26 34.14
N LEU A 199 1.86 8.56 34.49
CA LEU A 199 1.98 9.01 35.87
C LEU A 199 0.80 8.55 36.73
N LEU A 200 -0.43 8.64 36.21
CA LEU A 200 -1.63 8.18 36.90
C LEU A 200 -1.55 6.66 37.17
N MET A 201 -1.20 5.87 36.15
CA MET A 201 -1.05 4.43 36.30
C MET A 201 0.05 4.06 37.30
N GLY A 202 1.22 4.71 37.20
CA GLY A 202 2.34 4.48 38.11
C GLY A 202 2.05 4.89 39.56
N TRP A 203 1.15 5.85 39.78
CA TRP A 203 0.69 6.23 41.12
C TRP A 203 -0.33 5.25 41.69
N THR A 204 -1.22 4.71 40.86
CA THR A 204 -2.46 4.04 41.32
C THR A 204 -2.41 2.52 41.29
N LEU A 205 -1.53 1.90 40.51
CA LEU A 205 -1.56 0.46 40.25
C LEU A 205 -0.26 -0.25 40.66
N PRO A 206 -0.34 -1.46 41.25
CA PRO A 206 0.83 -2.31 41.47
C PRO A 206 1.52 -2.71 40.16
N ILE A 207 2.85 -2.84 40.19
CA ILE A 207 3.62 -3.17 38.98
C ILE A 207 3.22 -4.52 38.37
N GLU A 208 2.85 -5.50 39.19
CA GLU A 208 2.41 -6.83 38.76
C GLU A 208 1.10 -6.77 37.96
N ASP A 209 0.14 -5.94 38.41
CA ASP A 209 -1.14 -5.74 37.72
C ASP A 209 -0.96 -4.93 36.43
N VAL A 210 -0.08 -3.92 36.43
CA VAL A 210 0.26 -3.17 35.22
C VAL A 210 0.92 -4.08 34.20
N ALA A 211 1.89 -4.91 34.61
CA ALA A 211 2.59 -5.85 33.73
C ALA A 211 1.64 -6.91 33.17
N SER A 212 0.74 -7.46 33.99
CA SER A 212 -0.26 -8.44 33.57
C SER A 212 -1.26 -7.83 32.58
N SER A 213 -1.75 -6.61 32.87
CA SER A 213 -2.71 -5.90 32.02
C SER A 213 -2.09 -5.54 30.67
N ALA A 214 -0.87 -5.00 30.68
CA ALA A 214 -0.11 -4.69 29.47
C ALA A 214 0.12 -5.96 28.63
N SER A 215 0.54 -7.06 29.25
CA SER A 215 0.75 -8.34 28.56
C SER A 215 -0.51 -8.81 27.85
N ILE A 216 -1.68 -8.78 28.52
CA ILE A 216 -2.97 -9.14 27.89
C ILE A 216 -3.29 -8.22 26.72
N MET A 217 -3.17 -6.90 26.92
CA MET A 217 -3.47 -5.92 25.86
C MET A 217 -2.59 -6.13 24.63
N PHE A 218 -1.28 -6.36 24.80
CA PHE A 218 -0.37 -6.63 23.70
C PHE A 218 -0.60 -8.00 23.04
N LEU A 219 -0.90 -9.04 23.81
CA LEU A 219 -1.27 -10.35 23.25
C LEU A 219 -2.51 -10.22 22.36
N LEU A 220 -3.56 -9.54 22.83
CA LEU A 220 -4.76 -9.27 22.05
C LEU A 220 -4.48 -8.40 20.81
N LEU A 221 -3.61 -7.39 20.94
CA LEU A 221 -3.17 -6.56 19.81
C LEU A 221 -2.46 -7.42 18.75
N PHE A 222 -1.52 -8.29 19.15
CA PHE A 222 -0.80 -9.11 18.18
C PHE A 222 -1.65 -10.23 17.57
N VAL A 223 -2.66 -10.72 18.28
CA VAL A 223 -3.72 -11.56 17.69
C VAL A 223 -4.40 -10.79 16.55
N GLN A 224 -4.78 -9.53 16.76
CA GLN A 224 -5.36 -8.69 15.71
C GLN A 224 -4.39 -8.46 14.54
N VAL A 225 -3.10 -8.24 14.81
CA VAL A 225 -2.08 -8.10 13.76
C VAL A 225 -1.97 -9.36 12.90
N ASN A 226 -1.99 -10.55 13.51
CA ASN A 226 -1.99 -11.82 12.78
C ASN A 226 -3.23 -11.96 11.88
N ILE A 227 -4.42 -11.62 12.39
CA ILE A 227 -5.68 -11.60 11.63
C ILE A 227 -5.62 -10.58 10.48
N ALA A 228 -5.09 -9.38 10.75
CA ALA A 228 -4.98 -8.31 9.77
C ALA A 228 -4.09 -8.70 8.60
N VAL A 229 -2.94 -9.31 8.86
CA VAL A 229 -2.03 -9.82 7.80
C VAL A 229 -2.74 -10.87 6.93
N MET A 230 -3.46 -11.81 7.55
CA MET A 230 -4.21 -12.83 6.81
C MET A 230 -5.32 -12.22 5.96
N THR A 231 -6.02 -11.20 6.48
CA THR A 231 -7.09 -10.50 5.78
C THR A 231 -6.56 -9.65 4.63
N LEU A 232 -5.45 -8.93 4.84
CA LEU A 232 -4.82 -8.07 3.85
C LEU A 232 -4.33 -8.87 2.63
N ARG A 233 -3.87 -10.11 2.85
CA ARG A 233 -3.51 -11.02 1.75
C ARG A 233 -4.67 -11.34 0.82
N ARG A 234 -5.89 -11.41 1.34
CA ARG A 234 -7.11 -11.69 0.56
C ARG A 234 -7.66 -10.41 -0.10
N LYS A 235 -7.75 -9.31 0.64
CA LYS A 235 -8.37 -8.06 0.16
C LYS A 235 -7.47 -7.24 -0.77
N MET A 236 -6.15 -7.33 -0.62
CA MET A 236 -5.20 -6.52 -1.38
C MET A 236 -4.09 -7.41 -1.96
N PRO A 237 -4.40 -8.22 -2.99
CA PRO A 237 -3.44 -9.18 -3.54
C PRO A 237 -2.28 -8.50 -4.28
N HIS A 238 -2.52 -7.36 -4.94
CA HIS A 238 -1.60 -6.70 -5.87
C HIS A 238 -0.60 -5.71 -5.22
N ILE A 239 -0.67 -5.49 -3.90
CA ILE A 239 0.26 -4.55 -3.25
C ILE A 239 1.70 -5.11 -3.26
N GLU A 240 2.67 -4.25 -3.55
CA GLU A 240 4.08 -4.60 -3.40
C GLU A 240 4.42 -4.88 -1.92
N ARG A 241 4.99 -6.05 -1.64
CA ARG A 241 5.34 -6.50 -0.28
C ARG A 241 6.85 -6.49 -0.10
N GLY A 242 7.34 -5.71 0.87
CA GLY A 242 8.77 -5.63 1.18
C GLY A 242 9.35 -6.91 1.79
N PHE A 243 8.54 -7.65 2.55
CA PHE A 243 8.89 -8.93 3.16
C PHE A 243 7.83 -9.99 2.84
N ARG A 244 8.26 -11.21 2.50
CA ARG A 244 7.38 -12.35 2.25
C ARG A 244 7.50 -13.33 3.41
N ILE A 245 6.40 -13.50 4.14
CA ILE A 245 6.32 -14.45 5.27
C ILE A 245 6.50 -15.88 4.72
N PRO A 246 7.48 -16.65 5.21
CA PRO A 246 7.64 -18.06 4.84
C PRO A 246 6.51 -18.90 5.41
N TRP A 247 6.16 -20.01 4.75
CA TRP A 247 5.11 -20.95 5.19
C TRP A 247 3.75 -20.30 5.50
N PHE A 248 3.40 -19.22 4.81
CA PHE A 248 2.08 -18.60 4.98
C PHE A 248 0.97 -19.57 4.53
N PRO A 249 -0.15 -19.75 5.29
CA PRO A 249 -0.58 -19.00 6.49
C PRO A 249 -0.21 -19.64 7.84
N LEU A 250 0.63 -20.67 7.86
CA LEU A 250 0.93 -21.44 9.08
C LEU A 250 1.52 -20.56 10.19
N LEU A 251 2.51 -19.72 9.88
CA LEU A 251 3.15 -18.88 10.90
C LEU A 251 2.19 -17.89 11.58
N PRO A 252 1.37 -17.09 10.85
CA PRO A 252 0.34 -16.27 11.49
C PRO A 252 -0.69 -17.05 12.30
N LEU A 253 -1.05 -18.26 11.86
CA LEU A 253 -2.00 -19.10 12.57
C LEU A 253 -1.42 -19.61 13.90
N VAL A 254 -0.17 -20.09 13.88
CA VAL A 254 0.55 -20.51 15.09
C VAL A 254 0.70 -19.34 16.05
N GLY A 255 1.10 -18.16 15.56
CA GLY A 255 1.20 -16.95 16.39
C GLY A 255 -0.14 -16.57 17.03
N LEU A 256 -1.23 -16.59 16.26
CA LEU A 256 -2.57 -16.33 16.77
C LEU A 256 -2.96 -17.32 17.88
N LEU A 257 -2.76 -18.62 17.65
CA LEU A 257 -3.13 -19.67 18.60
C LEU A 257 -2.30 -19.59 19.88
N THR A 258 -0.98 -19.42 19.78
CA THR A 258 -0.11 -19.34 20.97
C THR A 258 -0.42 -18.10 21.79
N GLN A 259 -0.63 -16.94 21.14
CA GLN A 259 -0.97 -15.69 21.84
C GLN A 259 -2.34 -15.78 22.51
N ALA A 260 -3.34 -16.37 21.85
CA ALA A 260 -4.66 -16.59 22.44
C ALA A 260 -4.60 -17.53 23.65
N VAL A 261 -3.83 -18.63 23.56
CA VAL A 261 -3.61 -19.54 24.69
C VAL A 261 -2.95 -18.81 25.86
N LEU A 262 -1.87 -18.06 25.63
CA LEU A 262 -1.20 -17.30 26.70
C LEU A 262 -2.12 -16.27 27.36
N ALA A 263 -2.95 -15.56 26.58
CA ALA A 263 -3.92 -14.61 27.11
C ALA A 263 -4.95 -15.30 28.04
N VAL A 264 -5.45 -16.48 27.65
CA VAL A 264 -6.38 -17.27 28.48
C VAL A 264 -5.72 -17.77 29.76
N PHE A 265 -4.45 -18.20 29.71
CA PHE A 265 -3.73 -18.62 30.91
C PHE A 265 -3.49 -17.45 31.89
N LEU A 266 -3.24 -16.24 31.37
CA LEU A 266 -3.15 -15.02 32.18
C LEU A 266 -4.45 -14.69 32.92
N PHE A 267 -5.62 -15.08 32.40
CA PHE A 267 -6.89 -14.92 33.12
C PHE A 267 -6.90 -15.66 34.46
N ARG A 268 -6.26 -16.84 34.50
CA ARG A 268 -6.18 -17.64 35.74
C ARG A 268 -5.26 -17.01 36.78
N TYR A 269 -4.30 -16.19 36.34
CA TYR A 269 -3.34 -15.53 37.22
C TYR A 269 -3.89 -14.20 37.76
N SER A 270 -4.32 -13.29 36.88
CA SER A 270 -4.92 -12.01 37.26
C SER A 270 -6.20 -11.75 36.46
N PRO A 271 -7.38 -12.12 37.01
CA PRO A 271 -8.68 -11.77 36.41
C PRO A 271 -8.90 -10.25 36.36
N LEU A 272 -8.33 -9.52 37.32
CA LEU A 272 -8.42 -8.06 37.41
C LEU A 272 -7.77 -7.38 36.20
N ALA A 273 -6.62 -7.88 35.75
CA ALA A 273 -5.95 -7.41 34.54
C ALA A 273 -6.80 -7.57 33.27
N TRP A 274 -7.60 -8.64 33.19
CA TRP A 274 -8.55 -8.84 32.10
C TRP A 274 -9.71 -7.85 32.12
N TYR A 275 -10.26 -7.54 33.29
CA TYR A 275 -11.30 -6.51 33.42
C TYR A 275 -10.78 -5.14 33.00
N PHE A 276 -9.55 -4.78 33.39
CA PHE A 276 -8.91 -3.56 32.93
C PHE A 276 -8.70 -3.54 31.41
N ALA A 277 -8.15 -4.62 30.85
CA ALA A 277 -7.93 -4.71 29.40
C ALA A 277 -9.24 -4.61 28.61
N ILE A 278 -10.28 -5.35 29.01
CA ILE A 278 -11.60 -5.30 28.36
C ILE A 278 -12.22 -3.90 28.53
N GLY A 279 -12.20 -3.34 29.74
CA GLY A 279 -12.74 -2.00 30.00
C GLY A 279 -12.07 -0.95 29.12
N TRP A 280 -10.74 -1.01 29.00
CA TRP A 280 -9.97 -0.09 28.14
C TRP A 280 -10.33 -0.24 26.66
N ILE A 281 -10.44 -1.47 26.16
CA ILE A 281 -10.84 -1.75 24.77
C ILE A 281 -12.26 -1.25 24.51
N VAL A 282 -13.20 -1.52 25.42
CA VAL A 282 -14.60 -1.10 25.30
C VAL A 282 -14.72 0.42 25.28
N ILE A 283 -14.02 1.13 26.18
CA ILE A 283 -13.96 2.59 26.19
C ILE A 283 -13.41 3.12 24.86
N GLY A 284 -12.32 2.53 24.35
CA GLY A 284 -11.74 2.90 23.06
C GLY A 284 -12.71 2.70 21.90
N LEU A 285 -13.39 1.55 21.85
CA LEU A 285 -14.38 1.23 20.81
C LEU A 285 -15.61 2.15 20.90
N LEU A 286 -16.11 2.43 22.10
CA LEU A 286 -17.22 3.36 22.31
C LEU A 286 -16.84 4.76 21.83
N ALA A 287 -15.66 5.27 22.23
CA ALA A 287 -15.18 6.57 21.79
C ALA A 287 -15.01 6.61 20.25
N TYR A 288 -14.51 5.53 19.65
CA TYR A 288 -14.37 5.40 18.20
C TYR A 288 -15.71 5.41 17.48
N TYR A 289 -16.63 4.51 17.81
CA TYR A 289 -17.90 4.37 17.09
C TYR A 289 -18.88 5.53 17.35
N THR A 290 -18.86 6.14 18.54
CA THR A 290 -19.81 7.22 18.86
C THR A 290 -19.37 8.57 18.29
N TYR A 291 -18.06 8.88 18.32
CA TYR A 291 -17.52 10.20 18.00
C TYR A 291 -16.52 10.18 16.83
N PHE A 292 -15.44 9.40 16.92
CA PHE A 292 -14.34 9.50 15.94
C PHE A 292 -14.71 8.97 14.56
N SER A 293 -15.44 7.87 14.44
CA SER A 293 -15.86 7.29 13.16
C SER A 293 -16.72 8.24 12.33
N LYS A 294 -17.60 9.01 12.97
CA LYS A 294 -18.42 10.03 12.31
C LYS A 294 -17.55 11.16 11.77
N LYS A 295 -16.54 11.58 12.53
CA LYS A 295 -15.62 12.65 12.15
C LYS A 295 -14.64 12.21 11.05
N GLU A 296 -14.08 11.01 11.18
CA GLU A 296 -13.27 10.33 10.17
C GLU A 296 -14.02 10.19 8.84
N ALA A 297 -15.30 9.81 8.86
CA ALA A 297 -16.12 9.70 7.66
C ALA A 297 -16.41 11.06 6.99
N LEU A 298 -16.57 12.13 7.78
CA LEU A 298 -16.79 13.49 7.26
C LEU A 298 -15.51 14.09 6.64
N GLU A 299 -14.34 13.72 7.15
CA GLU A 299 -13.04 14.25 6.72
C GLU A 299 -12.28 13.35 5.76
N LYS A 300 -12.75 12.12 5.47
CA LYS A 300 -12.29 11.35 4.31
C LYS A 300 -12.46 12.22 3.06
N PRO A 301 -11.37 12.64 2.42
CA PRO A 301 -11.46 13.55 1.30
C PRO A 301 -12.27 12.86 0.21
N LYS A 302 -13.40 13.47 -0.16
CA LYS A 302 -14.16 13.05 -1.34
C LYS A 302 -13.17 12.97 -2.49
N GLU A 303 -13.00 11.78 -3.07
CA GLU A 303 -12.04 11.54 -4.15
C GLU A 303 -12.35 12.43 -5.37
N ILE A 304 -13.62 12.81 -5.51
CA ILE A 304 -14.13 13.80 -6.46
C ILE A 304 -14.22 15.14 -5.72
N LEU A 305 -13.34 16.07 -6.09
CA LEU A 305 -13.23 17.37 -5.42
C LEU A 305 -13.95 18.51 -6.15
N LEU A 306 -14.11 18.36 -7.47
CA LEU A 306 -14.81 19.33 -8.30
C LEU A 306 -15.42 18.59 -9.48
N GLU A 307 -16.74 18.70 -9.60
CA GLU A 307 -17.56 18.12 -10.65
C GLU A 307 -18.51 19.21 -11.11
N GLU A 308 -18.39 19.63 -12.38
CA GLU A 308 -19.28 20.61 -13.00
C GLU A 308 -20.16 19.89 -14.03
N VAL A 309 -21.33 19.43 -13.59
CA VAL A 309 -22.32 18.79 -14.47
C VAL A 309 -23.04 19.86 -15.27
N LEU A 310 -22.92 19.84 -16.59
CA LEU A 310 -23.58 20.81 -17.47
C LEU A 310 -24.79 20.21 -18.22
N VAL A 311 -24.82 18.91 -18.53
CA VAL A 311 -25.95 18.17 -19.16
C VAL A 311 -25.77 16.67 -18.90
N SER A 312 -26.82 15.87 -18.64
CA SER A 312 -26.70 14.40 -18.68
C SER A 312 -27.02 13.89 -20.09
N THR A 313 -26.13 13.09 -20.68
CA THR A 313 -26.36 12.47 -22.00
C THR A 313 -26.13 10.96 -21.96
N ASP A 314 -26.73 10.22 -22.89
CA ASP A 314 -26.67 8.75 -22.92
C ASP A 314 -25.31 8.17 -23.37
N TYR A 315 -24.41 9.01 -23.89
CA TYR A 315 -23.08 8.57 -24.35
C TYR A 315 -21.99 9.51 -23.82
N SER A 316 -20.93 8.99 -23.23
CA SER A 316 -19.87 9.81 -22.63
C SER A 316 -18.46 9.36 -23.05
N VAL A 317 -17.69 10.31 -23.59
CA VAL A 317 -16.29 10.10 -23.96
C VAL A 317 -15.40 10.63 -22.83
N LEU A 318 -14.79 9.72 -22.07
CA LEU A 318 -13.83 10.06 -21.04
C LEU A 318 -12.49 10.47 -21.68
N VAL A 319 -12.04 11.68 -21.39
CA VAL A 319 -10.80 12.26 -21.91
C VAL A 319 -9.85 12.62 -20.77
N PRO A 320 -8.98 11.70 -20.33
CA PRO A 320 -7.96 11.99 -19.33
C PRO A 320 -6.84 12.87 -19.90
N VAL A 321 -6.54 14.00 -19.24
CA VAL A 321 -5.53 14.96 -19.69
C VAL A 321 -4.50 15.25 -18.60
N ALA A 322 -3.22 15.17 -18.97
CA ALA A 322 -2.10 15.51 -18.09
C ALA A 322 -1.27 16.70 -18.62
N THR A 323 -1.38 17.03 -19.91
CA THR A 323 -0.63 18.14 -20.52
C THR A 323 -1.51 18.99 -21.41
N GLN A 324 -1.04 20.23 -21.66
CA GLN A 324 -1.74 21.17 -22.53
C GLN A 324 -1.87 20.67 -23.98
N GLU A 325 -0.89 19.90 -24.45
CA GLU A 325 -0.93 19.29 -25.77
C GLU A 325 -2.01 18.19 -25.86
N GLN A 326 -2.07 17.31 -24.85
CA GLN A 326 -3.13 16.31 -24.75
C GLN A 326 -4.51 16.96 -24.67
N ALA A 327 -4.68 18.00 -23.85
CA ALA A 327 -5.94 18.72 -23.72
C ALA A 327 -6.42 19.32 -25.06
N ARG A 328 -5.52 19.88 -25.86
CA ARG A 328 -5.86 20.43 -27.18
C ARG A 328 -6.25 19.35 -28.20
N ILE A 329 -5.53 18.24 -28.23
CA ILE A 329 -5.69 17.19 -29.24
C ILE A 329 -6.86 16.27 -28.87
N LEU A 330 -6.80 15.68 -27.67
CA LEU A 330 -7.83 14.77 -27.18
C LEU A 330 -9.15 15.50 -26.94
N GLY A 331 -9.12 16.76 -26.50
CA GLY A 331 -10.35 17.55 -26.35
C GLY A 331 -11.09 17.79 -27.67
N ARG A 332 -10.36 17.98 -28.79
CA ARG A 332 -10.97 18.09 -30.13
C ARG A 332 -11.51 16.73 -30.57
N ILE A 333 -10.70 15.69 -30.51
CA ILE A 333 -11.09 14.34 -30.95
C ILE A 333 -12.30 13.85 -30.13
N GLY A 334 -12.22 13.93 -28.80
CA GLY A 334 -13.32 13.58 -27.91
C GLY A 334 -14.61 14.33 -28.24
N ALA A 335 -14.53 15.64 -28.53
CA ALA A 335 -15.70 16.43 -28.93
C ALA A 335 -16.30 16.01 -30.28
N ILE A 336 -15.47 15.66 -31.27
CA ILE A 336 -15.94 15.13 -32.56
C ILE A 336 -16.71 13.83 -32.34
N LEU A 337 -16.17 12.93 -31.52
CA LEU A 337 -16.76 11.62 -31.24
C LEU A 337 -18.02 11.70 -30.37
N ALA A 338 -18.00 12.54 -29.34
CA ALA A 338 -19.16 12.81 -28.51
C ALA A 338 -20.31 13.36 -29.36
N LYS A 339 -20.05 14.40 -30.17
CA LYS A 339 -21.06 15.00 -31.05
C LYS A 339 -21.66 13.99 -32.03
N ALA A 340 -20.84 13.16 -32.65
CA ALA A 340 -21.29 12.16 -33.61
C ALA A 340 -22.22 11.10 -32.98
N ASN A 341 -22.10 10.84 -31.68
CA ASN A 341 -22.95 9.90 -30.94
C ASN A 341 -23.97 10.62 -30.04
N ARG A 342 -24.20 11.93 -30.23
CA ARG A 342 -25.11 12.76 -29.40
C ARG A 342 -24.80 12.71 -27.89
N GLY A 343 -23.52 12.55 -27.56
CA GLY A 343 -23.01 12.43 -26.21
C GLY A 343 -22.24 13.66 -25.73
N GLU A 344 -21.54 13.47 -24.62
CA GLU A 344 -20.71 14.48 -23.98
C GLU A 344 -19.23 14.09 -23.90
N VAL A 345 -18.39 15.07 -23.57
CA VAL A 345 -16.99 14.85 -23.22
C VAL A 345 -16.84 14.96 -21.71
N LEU A 346 -16.44 13.87 -21.05
CA LEU A 346 -16.01 13.90 -19.65
C LEU A 346 -14.50 14.15 -19.59
N ALA A 347 -14.10 15.40 -19.38
CA ALA A 347 -12.70 15.78 -19.25
C ALA A 347 -12.19 15.52 -17.83
N LEU A 348 -11.19 14.65 -17.69
CA LEU A 348 -10.64 14.24 -16.40
C LEU A 348 -9.19 14.70 -16.24
N HIS A 349 -8.88 15.34 -15.12
CA HIS A 349 -7.50 15.50 -14.66
C HIS A 349 -7.27 14.73 -13.35
N VAL A 350 -6.28 13.84 -13.35
CA VAL A 350 -5.90 13.09 -12.15
C VAL A 350 -4.67 13.72 -11.51
N VAL A 351 -4.86 14.27 -10.32
CA VAL A 351 -3.76 14.81 -9.51
C VAL A 351 -3.14 13.66 -8.71
N ARG A 352 -1.87 13.36 -9.01
CA ARG A 352 -1.14 12.30 -8.32
C ARG A 352 -0.68 12.77 -6.95
N VAL A 353 -1.25 12.21 -5.89
CA VAL A 353 -0.85 12.54 -4.50
C VAL A 353 0.30 11.62 -4.06
N PRO A 354 1.47 12.17 -3.69
CA PRO A 354 2.56 11.38 -3.12
C PRO A 354 2.12 10.62 -1.86
N PRO A 355 2.63 9.40 -1.62
CA PRO A 355 2.26 8.62 -0.44
C PRO A 355 2.65 9.30 0.89
N GLN A 356 3.60 10.24 0.87
CA GLN A 356 4.02 11.04 2.02
C GLN A 356 3.02 12.13 2.40
N LEU A 357 2.14 12.54 1.48
CA LEU A 357 1.11 13.55 1.71
C LEU A 357 -0.24 12.88 1.99
N THR A 358 -1.02 13.53 2.86
CA THR A 358 -2.43 13.19 3.01
C THR A 358 -3.20 13.60 1.76
N LEU A 359 -4.28 12.89 1.44
CA LEU A 359 -5.14 13.26 0.30
C LEU A 359 -5.72 14.67 0.45
N GLY A 360 -5.93 15.16 1.68
CA GLY A 360 -6.35 16.54 1.95
C GLY A 360 -5.31 17.59 1.55
N GLU A 361 -4.02 17.33 1.78
CA GLU A 361 -2.91 18.21 1.35
C GLU A 361 -2.74 18.23 -0.17
N GLY A 362 -3.17 17.17 -0.87
CA GLY A 362 -3.22 17.12 -2.34
C GLY A 362 -4.08 18.21 -2.98
N ARG A 363 -4.96 18.88 -2.22
CA ARG A 363 -5.76 20.03 -2.68
C ARG A 363 -4.90 21.21 -3.15
N LEU A 364 -3.68 21.36 -2.63
CA LEU A 364 -2.77 22.42 -3.05
C LEU A 364 -2.37 22.31 -4.53
N LEU A 365 -2.40 21.09 -5.08
CA LEU A 365 -2.02 20.78 -6.46
C LEU A 365 -3.17 20.96 -7.48
N LEU A 366 -4.40 21.26 -7.01
CA LEU A 366 -5.57 21.42 -7.89
C LEU A 366 -5.45 22.57 -8.89
N LYS A 367 -4.67 23.60 -8.55
CA LYS A 367 -4.48 24.77 -9.42
C LYS A 367 -3.85 24.39 -10.77
N GLU A 368 -3.12 23.28 -10.82
CA GLU A 368 -2.44 22.82 -12.05
C GLU A 368 -3.41 22.21 -13.06
N GLY A 369 -4.52 21.61 -12.61
CA GLY A 369 -5.47 20.92 -13.48
C GLY A 369 -6.46 21.82 -14.21
N ARG A 370 -6.84 22.96 -13.62
CA ARG A 370 -7.87 23.86 -14.17
C ARG A 370 -7.56 24.35 -15.60
N PRO A 371 -6.35 24.84 -15.91
CA PRO A 371 -6.04 25.31 -17.27
C PRO A 371 -6.15 24.22 -18.34
N LEU A 372 -5.87 22.96 -17.96
CA LEU A 372 -5.98 21.81 -18.87
C LEU A 372 -7.45 21.55 -19.22
N LEU A 373 -8.33 21.55 -18.22
CA LEU A 373 -9.76 21.31 -18.39
C LEU A 373 -10.45 22.46 -19.15
N GLU A 374 -10.09 23.72 -18.87
CA GLU A 374 -10.54 24.88 -19.63
C GLU A 374 -10.21 24.75 -21.13
N THR A 375 -9.05 24.19 -21.43
CA THR A 375 -8.63 23.95 -22.82
C THR A 375 -9.52 22.92 -23.51
N VAL A 376 -9.91 21.85 -22.81
CA VAL A 376 -10.87 20.87 -23.34
C VAL A 376 -12.23 21.53 -23.57
N ILE A 377 -12.73 22.32 -22.61
CA ILE A 377 -13.97 23.09 -22.76
C ILE A 377 -13.92 23.98 -24.01
N GLN A 378 -12.84 24.73 -24.21
CA GLN A 378 -12.68 25.59 -25.39
C GLN A 378 -12.72 24.80 -26.70
N LYS A 379 -12.11 23.61 -26.75
CA LYS A 379 -12.13 22.77 -27.96
C LYS A 379 -13.51 22.19 -28.26
N ALA A 380 -14.19 21.70 -27.24
CA ALA A 380 -15.52 21.14 -27.40
C ALA A 380 -16.58 22.22 -27.71
N LYS A 381 -16.47 23.41 -27.11
CA LYS A 381 -17.37 24.55 -27.40
C LYS A 381 -17.33 24.95 -28.87
N LYS A 382 -16.14 24.93 -29.50
CA LYS A 382 -16.02 25.18 -30.96
C LYS A 382 -16.80 24.19 -31.81
N LEU A 383 -16.97 22.96 -31.32
CA LEU A 383 -17.69 21.88 -32.02
C LEU A 383 -19.14 21.74 -31.54
N SER A 384 -19.59 22.54 -30.56
CA SER A 384 -20.90 22.43 -29.90
C SER A 384 -21.14 21.07 -29.24
N ALA A 385 -20.09 20.48 -28.62
CA ALA A 385 -20.22 19.28 -27.79
C ALA A 385 -20.32 19.67 -26.31
N PRO A 386 -21.28 19.11 -25.53
CA PRO A 386 -21.32 19.27 -24.08
C PRO A 386 -20.02 18.76 -23.43
N VAL A 387 -19.58 19.45 -22.38
CA VAL A 387 -18.40 19.04 -21.61
C VAL A 387 -18.73 19.00 -20.14
N HIS A 388 -18.40 17.89 -19.53
CA HIS A 388 -18.35 17.72 -18.09
C HIS A 388 -16.87 17.70 -17.69
N THR A 389 -16.48 18.46 -16.68
CA THR A 389 -15.10 18.44 -16.15
C THR A 389 -15.01 17.87 -14.75
N MET A 390 -13.96 17.09 -14.50
CA MET A 390 -13.68 16.46 -13.21
C MET A 390 -12.19 16.52 -12.87
N ILE A 391 -11.88 16.90 -11.61
CA ILE A 391 -10.54 16.73 -11.03
C ILE A 391 -10.61 15.65 -9.94
N ARG A 392 -9.83 14.58 -10.11
CA ARG A 392 -9.76 13.46 -9.15
C ARG A 392 -8.40 13.40 -8.48
N LEU A 393 -8.37 13.16 -7.18
CA LEU A 393 -7.14 12.81 -6.47
C LEU A 393 -6.92 11.29 -6.49
N GLY A 394 -5.71 10.87 -6.85
CA GLY A 394 -5.35 9.46 -6.84
C GLY A 394 -3.87 9.26 -6.53
N ARG A 395 -3.53 8.12 -5.91
CA ARG A 395 -2.13 7.66 -5.81
C ARG A 395 -1.69 6.88 -7.05
N ASP A 396 -2.66 6.24 -7.69
CA ASP A 396 -2.56 5.46 -8.91
C ASP A 396 -3.43 6.10 -10.01
N VAL A 397 -2.79 6.50 -11.11
CA VAL A 397 -3.46 7.23 -12.21
C VAL A 397 -4.32 6.29 -13.06
N PRO A 398 -3.84 5.13 -13.53
CA PRO A 398 -4.67 4.11 -14.17
C PRO A 398 -5.95 3.78 -13.40
N GLU A 399 -5.83 3.49 -12.11
CA GLU A 399 -6.99 3.09 -11.31
C GLU A 399 -7.98 4.24 -11.12
N ALA A 400 -7.48 5.47 -10.96
CA ALA A 400 -8.32 6.66 -10.93
C ALA A 400 -9.11 6.85 -12.23
N ILE A 401 -8.49 6.63 -13.39
CA ILE A 401 -9.17 6.70 -14.70
C ILE A 401 -10.23 5.61 -14.83
N ARG A 402 -9.91 4.35 -14.49
CA ARG A 402 -10.85 3.21 -14.52
C ARG A 402 -12.03 3.42 -13.56
N LYS A 403 -11.77 3.93 -12.36
CA LYS A 403 -12.82 4.21 -11.38
C LYS A 403 -13.75 5.32 -11.88
N THR A 404 -13.19 6.40 -12.44
CA THR A 404 -14.00 7.46 -13.05
C THR A 404 -14.85 6.94 -14.21
N SER A 405 -14.31 6.08 -15.10
CA SER A 405 -15.11 5.54 -16.22
C SER A 405 -16.27 4.68 -15.74
N LEU A 406 -16.07 3.87 -14.70
CA LEU A 406 -17.13 3.03 -14.12
C LEU A 406 -18.18 3.84 -13.35
N GLU A 407 -17.74 4.82 -12.55
CA GLU A 407 -18.65 5.67 -11.76
C GLU A 407 -19.54 6.57 -12.63
N ASN A 408 -19.03 6.99 -13.80
CA ASN A 408 -19.75 7.87 -14.72
C ASN A 408 -20.31 7.12 -15.95
N ALA A 409 -20.25 5.78 -15.94
CA ALA A 409 -20.71 4.93 -17.04
C ALA A 409 -20.21 5.40 -18.43
N SER A 410 -18.94 5.80 -18.54
CA SER A 410 -18.38 6.31 -19.80
C SER A 410 -18.29 5.19 -20.84
N ASP A 411 -18.69 5.43 -22.08
CA ASP A 411 -18.67 4.41 -23.14
C ASP A 411 -17.29 4.22 -23.77
N LEU A 412 -16.49 5.29 -23.82
CA LEU A 412 -15.19 5.32 -24.48
C LEU A 412 -14.15 6.07 -23.65
N ILE A 413 -12.97 5.47 -23.45
CA ILE A 413 -11.79 6.16 -22.89
C ILE A 413 -10.85 6.54 -24.02
N LEU A 414 -10.58 7.84 -24.15
CA LEU A 414 -9.65 8.39 -25.15
C LEU A 414 -8.30 8.73 -24.50
N LEU A 415 -7.28 7.91 -24.73
CA LEU A 415 -5.95 8.03 -24.12
C LEU A 415 -4.93 8.60 -25.10
N GLY A 416 -4.08 9.52 -24.64
CA GLY A 416 -3.00 10.10 -25.45
C GLY A 416 -1.66 9.42 -25.25
N TRP A 417 -1.07 8.89 -26.32
CA TRP A 417 0.29 8.31 -26.34
C TRP A 417 1.30 9.20 -27.08
N PRO A 418 2.46 9.57 -26.49
CA PRO A 418 3.47 10.39 -27.17
C PRO A 418 4.19 9.68 -28.33
N GLY A 419 3.99 8.37 -28.49
CA GLY A 419 4.67 7.58 -29.52
C GLY A 419 6.03 7.02 -29.12
N TYR A 420 6.38 7.07 -27.83
CA TYR A 420 7.53 6.40 -27.23
C TYR A 420 7.19 6.04 -25.77
N THR A 421 7.89 5.05 -25.22
CA THR A 421 7.77 4.62 -23.82
C THR A 421 9.16 4.66 -23.17
N ARG A 422 9.24 5.14 -21.92
CA ARG A 422 10.46 5.10 -21.11
C ARG A 422 10.48 3.89 -20.16
N THR A 423 9.40 3.12 -20.13
CA THR A 423 9.23 1.99 -19.22
C THR A 423 9.62 0.71 -19.94
N SER A 424 10.63 0.01 -19.42
CA SER A 424 11.07 -1.28 -19.96
C SER A 424 9.94 -2.33 -19.85
N GLY A 425 9.73 -3.10 -20.91
CA GLY A 425 8.72 -4.15 -20.97
C GLY A 425 7.27 -3.66 -21.12
N ARG A 426 7.06 -2.40 -21.51
CA ARG A 426 5.73 -1.79 -21.72
C ARG A 426 5.62 -1.15 -23.10
N ILE A 427 4.45 -1.23 -23.72
CA ILE A 427 4.20 -0.79 -25.11
C ILE A 427 3.85 0.70 -25.14
N TYR A 428 2.78 1.09 -24.45
CA TYR A 428 2.28 2.47 -24.42
C TYR A 428 2.69 3.23 -23.15
N GLY A 429 3.05 2.52 -22.09
CA GLY A 429 3.74 3.07 -20.91
C GLY A 429 3.07 2.75 -19.57
N SER A 430 3.45 3.49 -18.54
CA SER A 430 3.00 3.18 -17.17
C SER A 430 1.50 3.38 -16.91
N VAL A 431 0.86 4.24 -17.72
CA VAL A 431 -0.55 4.65 -17.54
C VAL A 431 -1.49 3.89 -18.48
N ILE A 432 -1.13 3.73 -19.75
CA ILE A 432 -2.03 3.21 -20.78
C ILE A 432 -2.10 1.68 -20.70
N ASP A 433 -0.97 0.98 -20.59
CA ASP A 433 -0.92 -0.49 -20.59
C ASP A 433 -1.86 -1.11 -19.53
N PRO A 434 -1.86 -0.69 -18.24
CA PRO A 434 -2.75 -1.30 -17.25
C PRO A 434 -4.25 -1.09 -17.53
N ILE A 435 -4.61 -0.06 -18.30
CA ILE A 435 -6.00 0.18 -18.69
C ILE A 435 -6.33 -0.68 -19.92
N VAL A 436 -5.42 -0.78 -20.89
CA VAL A 436 -5.60 -1.60 -22.10
C VAL A 436 -5.59 -3.10 -21.79
N ASP A 437 -4.78 -3.56 -20.84
CA ASP A 437 -4.71 -4.96 -20.42
C ASP A 437 -5.99 -5.45 -19.74
N ASN A 438 -6.77 -4.53 -19.15
CA ASN A 438 -8.04 -4.83 -18.49
C ASN A 438 -9.04 -3.67 -18.69
N PRO A 439 -9.56 -3.51 -19.92
CA PRO A 439 -10.34 -2.36 -20.33
C PRO A 439 -11.70 -2.38 -19.62
N PRO A 440 -12.07 -1.33 -18.85
CA PRO A 440 -13.38 -1.28 -18.22
C PRO A 440 -14.51 -1.03 -19.24
N VAL A 441 -14.18 -0.35 -20.34
CA VAL A 441 -15.07 0.06 -21.46
C VAL A 441 -14.22 0.16 -22.74
N ASP A 442 -14.80 0.56 -23.87
CA ASP A 442 -14.04 0.69 -25.12
C ASP A 442 -12.88 1.70 -24.96
N ILE A 443 -11.74 1.45 -25.61
CA ILE A 443 -10.55 2.29 -25.51
C ILE A 443 -10.08 2.71 -26.90
N ALA A 444 -9.76 4.00 -27.03
CA ALA A 444 -9.05 4.54 -28.18
C ALA A 444 -7.73 5.17 -27.72
N VAL A 445 -6.62 4.71 -28.29
CA VAL A 445 -5.29 5.27 -28.04
C VAL A 445 -4.88 6.16 -29.20
N VAL A 446 -4.71 7.45 -28.93
CA VAL A 446 -4.32 8.45 -29.93
C VAL A 446 -2.83 8.73 -29.79
N ARG A 447 -2.07 8.44 -30.84
CA ARG A 447 -0.69 8.93 -30.93
C ARG A 447 -0.71 10.43 -31.21
N TYR A 448 -0.43 11.25 -30.20
CA TYR A 448 -0.47 12.69 -30.36
C TYR A 448 0.86 13.22 -30.93
N ARG A 449 0.77 13.93 -32.06
CA ARG A 449 1.85 14.70 -32.69
C ARG A 449 1.29 16.10 -33.00
N ARG A 450 2.17 17.04 -33.38
CA ARG A 450 1.76 18.36 -33.91
C ARG A 450 0.68 18.17 -34.97
N ARG A 451 -0.46 18.84 -34.80
CA ARG A 451 -1.62 18.77 -35.73
C ARG A 451 -1.17 19.11 -37.14
N ARG A 452 -1.59 18.28 -38.09
CA ARG A 452 -1.61 18.56 -39.53
C ARG A 452 -3.05 18.44 -40.02
N PRO A 453 -3.46 19.19 -41.06
CA PRO A 453 -4.75 18.96 -41.72
C PRO A 453 -4.82 17.50 -42.17
N VAL A 454 -5.96 16.84 -41.92
CA VAL A 454 -6.19 15.46 -42.35
C VAL A 454 -6.97 15.51 -43.64
N ARG A 455 -6.35 15.09 -44.76
CA ARG A 455 -7.01 15.02 -46.07
C ARG A 455 -7.17 13.60 -46.55
N LYS A 456 -6.26 12.71 -46.16
CA LYS A 456 -6.31 11.27 -46.48
C LYS A 456 -6.22 10.45 -45.20
N VAL A 457 -7.21 9.58 -44.99
CA VAL A 457 -7.29 8.65 -43.86
C VAL A 457 -7.16 7.22 -44.36
N LEU A 458 -6.20 6.48 -43.82
CA LEU A 458 -6.04 5.06 -44.07
C LEU A 458 -6.69 4.25 -42.96
N VAL A 459 -7.49 3.25 -43.32
CA VAL A 459 -8.04 2.27 -42.37
C VAL A 459 -7.64 0.88 -42.84
N PRO A 460 -6.55 0.30 -42.30
CA PRO A 460 -6.25 -1.10 -42.49
C PRO A 460 -7.35 -1.94 -41.85
N VAL A 461 -7.91 -2.86 -42.62
CA VAL A 461 -9.05 -3.68 -42.22
C VAL A 461 -8.76 -5.14 -42.49
N ALA A 462 -9.21 -5.99 -41.58
CA ALA A 462 -9.13 -7.44 -41.77
C ALA A 462 -10.43 -8.17 -41.49
N GLY A 463 -11.41 -7.48 -40.91
CA GLY A 463 -12.66 -8.05 -40.45
C GLY A 463 -12.89 -7.80 -38.96
N GLY A 464 -14.00 -8.31 -38.43
CA GLY A 464 -14.31 -8.23 -37.01
C GLY A 464 -14.86 -6.89 -36.51
N PRO A 465 -15.25 -6.82 -35.23
CA PRO A 465 -15.94 -5.67 -34.64
C PRO A 465 -15.03 -4.44 -34.50
N ASN A 466 -13.75 -4.63 -34.21
CA ASN A 466 -12.81 -3.53 -34.01
C ASN A 466 -12.43 -2.83 -35.32
N SER A 467 -12.34 -3.56 -36.45
CA SER A 467 -12.20 -2.95 -37.78
C SER A 467 -13.41 -2.06 -38.10
N ARG A 468 -14.62 -2.53 -37.82
CA ARG A 468 -15.85 -1.74 -38.04
C ARG A 468 -15.87 -0.47 -37.19
N ARG A 469 -15.47 -0.56 -35.93
CA ARG A 469 -15.32 0.61 -35.05
C ARG A 469 -14.26 1.58 -35.55
N ALA A 470 -13.13 1.08 -36.03
CA ALA A 470 -12.07 1.89 -36.66
C ALA A 470 -12.57 2.63 -37.91
N VAL A 471 -13.35 1.97 -38.78
CA VAL A 471 -13.99 2.63 -39.94
C VAL A 471 -14.95 3.73 -39.49
N LYS A 472 -15.84 3.45 -38.53
CA LYS A 472 -16.79 4.46 -37.99
C LYS A 472 -16.04 5.66 -37.41
N MET A 473 -14.98 5.42 -36.64
CA MET A 473 -14.11 6.44 -36.07
C MET A 473 -13.42 7.28 -37.17
N ALA A 474 -12.84 6.62 -38.17
CA ALA A 474 -12.16 7.26 -39.30
C ALA A 474 -13.10 8.16 -40.11
N VAL A 475 -14.29 7.68 -40.46
CA VAL A 475 -15.32 8.46 -41.16
C VAL A 475 -15.77 9.65 -40.33
N THR A 476 -15.98 9.45 -39.03
CA THR A 476 -16.39 10.53 -38.12
C THR A 476 -15.32 11.62 -38.06
N MET A 477 -14.04 11.24 -37.99
CA MET A 477 -12.92 12.17 -38.02
C MET A 477 -12.79 12.89 -39.38
N ALA A 478 -12.92 12.14 -40.48
CA ALA A 478 -12.82 12.66 -41.85
C ALA A 478 -13.94 13.66 -42.20
N ALA A 479 -15.16 13.40 -41.73
CA ALA A 479 -16.31 14.28 -41.94
C ALA A 479 -16.27 15.57 -41.09
N ALA A 480 -15.50 15.58 -40.01
CA ALA A 480 -15.43 16.69 -39.06
C ALA A 480 -14.28 17.69 -39.33
N GLU A 481 -13.54 17.54 -40.43
CA GLU A 481 -12.44 18.46 -40.77
C GLU A 481 -12.94 19.79 -41.35
N GLU A 482 -12.25 20.88 -40.97
CA GLU A 482 -12.66 22.27 -41.25
C GLU A 482 -12.42 22.67 -42.71
N ASP A 483 -11.40 22.07 -43.35
CA ASP A 483 -10.97 22.38 -44.73
C ASP A 483 -11.71 21.56 -45.81
N GLY A 484 -12.77 20.82 -45.40
CA GLY A 484 -13.54 19.92 -46.25
C GLY A 484 -13.42 18.44 -45.86
N PRO A 485 -14.32 17.57 -46.36
CA PRO A 485 -14.32 16.15 -46.03
C PRO A 485 -13.04 15.46 -46.54
N ALA A 486 -12.38 14.71 -45.66
CA ALA A 486 -11.18 13.93 -46.01
C ALA A 486 -11.55 12.62 -46.71
N SER A 487 -10.69 12.12 -47.61
CA SER A 487 -10.90 10.81 -48.22
C SER A 487 -10.54 9.69 -47.23
N VAL A 488 -11.35 8.63 -47.19
CA VAL A 488 -11.14 7.44 -46.34
C VAL A 488 -10.86 6.24 -47.24
N THR A 489 -9.68 5.65 -47.13
CA THR A 489 -9.29 4.47 -47.90
C THR A 489 -9.27 3.25 -46.98
N LEU A 490 -10.13 2.27 -47.28
CA LEU A 490 -10.16 0.97 -46.63
C LEU A 490 -9.12 0.06 -47.29
N LEU A 491 -8.11 -0.37 -46.53
CA LEU A 491 -7.00 -1.17 -47.05
C LEU A 491 -7.11 -2.63 -46.58
N TYR A 492 -7.17 -3.57 -47.52
CA TYR A 492 -7.06 -5.01 -47.25
C TYR A 492 -5.80 -5.56 -47.94
N VAL A 493 -4.88 -6.14 -47.17
CA VAL A 493 -3.62 -6.67 -47.69
C VAL A 493 -3.76 -8.18 -47.94
N VAL A 494 -3.34 -8.64 -49.11
CA VAL A 494 -3.30 -10.06 -49.48
C VAL A 494 -1.87 -10.52 -49.76
N PRO A 495 -1.50 -11.78 -49.44
CA PRO A 495 -0.20 -12.33 -49.83
C PRO A 495 -0.04 -12.42 -51.36
N HIS A 496 1.19 -12.26 -51.89
CA HIS A 496 1.47 -12.35 -53.34
C HIS A 496 1.07 -13.68 -54.00
N ALA A 497 1.05 -14.78 -53.24
CA ALA A 497 0.64 -16.10 -53.73
C ALA A 497 -0.86 -16.37 -53.57
N ALA A 498 -1.65 -15.37 -53.16
CA ALA A 498 -3.05 -15.56 -52.84
C ALA A 498 -3.91 -15.59 -54.12
N GLY A 499 -4.57 -16.73 -54.38
CA GLY A 499 -5.50 -16.88 -55.50
C GLY A 499 -6.74 -15.97 -55.41
N THR A 500 -7.61 -16.07 -56.42
CA THR A 500 -8.87 -15.31 -56.52
C THR A 500 -9.74 -15.35 -55.25
N ALA A 501 -9.69 -16.45 -54.48
CA ALA A 501 -10.40 -16.61 -53.21
C ALA A 501 -10.03 -15.53 -52.15
N ALA A 502 -8.77 -15.10 -52.06
CA ALA A 502 -8.37 -14.09 -51.08
C ALA A 502 -8.89 -12.69 -51.42
N ARG A 503 -8.91 -12.34 -52.72
CA ARG A 503 -9.52 -11.09 -53.21
C ARG A 503 -11.04 -11.08 -52.99
N VAL A 504 -11.71 -12.23 -53.11
CA VAL A 504 -13.14 -12.37 -52.79
C VAL A 504 -13.39 -12.16 -51.30
N ARG A 505 -12.55 -12.72 -50.42
CA ARG A 505 -12.63 -12.48 -48.97
C ARG A 505 -12.47 -11.00 -48.61
N GLY A 506 -11.50 -10.31 -49.21
CA GLY A 506 -11.33 -8.86 -49.02
C GLY A 506 -12.59 -8.07 -49.38
N LYS A 507 -13.24 -8.40 -50.50
CA LYS A 507 -14.53 -7.80 -50.89
C LYS A 507 -15.66 -8.08 -49.89
N GLN A 508 -15.71 -9.28 -49.32
CA GLN A 508 -16.68 -9.62 -48.27
C GLN A 508 -16.43 -8.83 -46.99
N VAL A 509 -15.15 -8.68 -46.59
CA VAL A 509 -14.75 -7.87 -45.44
C VAL A 509 -15.18 -6.43 -45.63
N PHE A 510 -14.94 -5.82 -46.79
CA PHE A 510 -15.40 -4.46 -47.10
C PHE A 510 -16.92 -4.33 -46.96
N ARG A 511 -17.69 -5.27 -47.54
CA ARG A 511 -19.15 -5.25 -47.43
C ARG A 511 -19.62 -5.29 -45.98
N TYR A 512 -19.01 -6.13 -45.14
CA TYR A 512 -19.35 -6.27 -43.73
C TYR A 512 -19.03 -4.99 -42.93
N ILE A 513 -17.83 -4.43 -43.08
CA ILE A 513 -17.43 -3.25 -42.29
C ILE A 513 -18.10 -1.95 -42.76
N GLN A 514 -18.50 -1.87 -44.03
CA GLN A 514 -19.24 -0.73 -44.59
C GLN A 514 -20.74 -0.79 -44.27
N GLU A 515 -21.26 -1.91 -43.75
CA GLU A 515 -22.68 -2.08 -43.46
C GLU A 515 -23.18 -1.03 -42.44
N GLY A 516 -24.13 -0.20 -42.89
CA GLY A 516 -24.69 0.90 -42.11
C GLY A 516 -23.82 2.16 -42.05
N ILE A 517 -22.73 2.25 -42.83
CA ILE A 517 -21.84 3.41 -42.91
C ILE A 517 -21.89 3.98 -44.33
N SER A 518 -22.50 5.16 -44.50
CA SER A 518 -22.55 5.88 -45.77
C SER A 518 -21.63 7.09 -45.73
N TYR A 519 -20.63 7.13 -46.60
CA TYR A 519 -19.71 8.26 -46.75
C TYR A 519 -19.23 8.37 -48.20
N GLU A 520 -19.47 9.52 -48.84
CA GLU A 520 -19.23 9.72 -50.28
C GLU A 520 -17.74 9.63 -50.66
N HIS A 521 -16.84 9.99 -49.75
CA HIS A 521 -15.39 10.03 -49.99
C HIS A 521 -14.68 8.77 -49.47
N MET A 522 -15.39 7.63 -49.44
CA MET A 522 -14.84 6.35 -49.02
C MET A 522 -14.51 5.46 -50.23
N GLU A 523 -13.29 4.94 -50.27
CA GLU A 523 -12.85 3.97 -51.28
C GLU A 523 -12.30 2.70 -50.62
N SER A 524 -12.26 1.61 -51.38
CA SER A 524 -11.73 0.32 -50.93
C SER A 524 -10.60 -0.15 -51.86
N ARG A 525 -9.46 -0.51 -51.27
CA ARG A 525 -8.24 -0.89 -52.00
C ARG A 525 -7.70 -2.20 -51.48
N ILE A 526 -7.40 -3.12 -52.40
CA ILE A 526 -6.73 -4.40 -52.10
C ILE A 526 -5.29 -4.27 -52.61
N VAL A 527 -4.31 -4.50 -51.73
CA VAL A 527 -2.88 -4.43 -52.06
C VAL A 527 -2.22 -5.78 -51.79
N GLU A 528 -1.28 -6.16 -52.64
CA GLU A 528 -0.49 -7.38 -52.46
C GLU A 528 0.81 -7.08 -51.71
N GLY A 529 1.19 -7.94 -50.77
CA GLY A 529 2.45 -7.80 -50.05
C GLY A 529 2.88 -9.07 -49.32
N GLU A 530 4.19 -9.29 -49.18
CA GLU A 530 4.74 -10.45 -48.47
C GLU A 530 4.59 -10.34 -46.95
N ASN A 531 4.75 -9.12 -46.40
CA ASN A 531 4.65 -8.84 -44.98
C ASN A 531 3.56 -7.79 -44.72
N LEU A 532 2.52 -8.20 -43.97
CA LEU A 532 1.36 -7.39 -43.65
C LEU A 532 1.71 -6.02 -43.06
N ILE A 533 2.60 -6.01 -42.06
CA ILE A 533 2.95 -4.80 -41.32
C ILE A 533 3.75 -3.85 -42.21
N GLU A 534 4.75 -4.37 -42.92
CA GLU A 534 5.58 -3.56 -43.81
C GLU A 534 4.76 -2.95 -44.96
N THR A 535 3.81 -3.69 -45.53
CA THR A 535 2.90 -3.19 -46.57
C THR A 535 2.00 -2.08 -46.03
N ILE A 536 1.40 -2.26 -44.85
CA ILE A 536 0.58 -1.20 -44.22
C ILE A 536 1.43 0.03 -43.92
N VAL A 537 2.64 -0.12 -43.40
CA VAL A 537 3.55 0.99 -43.09
C VAL A 537 4.00 1.71 -44.35
N SER A 538 4.21 0.98 -45.44
CA SER A 538 4.57 1.55 -46.75
C SER A 538 3.43 2.40 -47.30
N GLU A 539 2.22 1.86 -47.35
CA GLU A 539 1.02 2.58 -47.81
C GLU A 539 0.72 3.78 -46.90
N ALA A 540 0.84 3.63 -45.58
CA ALA A 540 0.58 4.69 -44.61
C ALA A 540 1.41 5.97 -44.80
N LYS A 541 2.53 5.93 -45.54
CA LYS A 541 3.36 7.12 -45.84
C LYS A 541 2.63 8.16 -46.68
N GLU A 542 1.61 7.75 -47.44
CA GLU A 542 0.82 8.64 -48.30
C GLU A 542 -0.41 9.25 -47.62
N TYR A 543 -0.63 8.92 -46.34
CA TYR A 543 -1.83 9.31 -45.59
C TYR A 543 -1.48 10.17 -44.37
N ASP A 544 -2.43 11.01 -43.96
CA ASP A 544 -2.25 11.94 -42.85
C ASP A 544 -2.64 11.32 -41.50
N LEU A 545 -3.62 10.40 -41.53
CA LEU A 545 -4.15 9.70 -40.37
C LEU A 545 -4.29 8.21 -40.68
N VAL A 546 -3.86 7.37 -39.75
CA VAL A 546 -4.11 5.93 -39.80
C VAL A 546 -4.97 5.56 -38.60
N VAL A 547 -6.09 4.88 -38.83
CA VAL A 547 -6.96 4.36 -37.78
C VAL A 547 -6.97 2.85 -37.90
N VAL A 548 -6.56 2.16 -36.83
CA VAL A 548 -6.43 0.69 -36.81
C VAL A 548 -7.32 0.15 -35.70
N GLY A 549 -8.08 -0.91 -35.99
CA GLY A 549 -8.78 -1.67 -34.96
C GLY A 549 -7.82 -2.63 -34.29
N ALA A 550 -7.75 -2.62 -32.95
CA ALA A 550 -6.95 -3.60 -32.21
C ALA A 550 -7.55 -5.02 -32.34
N THR A 551 -6.72 -6.06 -32.34
CA THR A 551 -7.16 -7.46 -32.32
C THR A 551 -6.53 -8.20 -31.13
N GLU A 552 -7.23 -9.19 -30.57
CA GLU A 552 -6.79 -9.98 -29.41
C GLU A 552 -5.93 -11.20 -29.78
N GLU A 553 -5.78 -11.52 -31.08
CA GLU A 553 -5.20 -12.79 -31.49
C GLU A 553 -3.67 -12.68 -31.70
N PRO A 554 -2.85 -13.46 -30.97
CA PRO A 554 -1.42 -13.54 -31.23
C PRO A 554 -1.17 -14.19 -32.61
N LEU A 555 -0.08 -13.77 -33.26
CA LEU A 555 0.50 -14.13 -34.58
C LEU A 555 0.33 -15.57 -35.14
N PHE A 556 -0.11 -16.55 -34.35
CA PHE A 556 -0.15 -17.99 -34.70
C PHE A 556 -1.45 -18.50 -35.36
N HIS A 557 -2.49 -17.68 -35.54
CA HIS A 557 -3.70 -18.08 -36.29
C HIS A 557 -3.75 -17.60 -37.76
N ASN A 558 -2.59 -17.19 -38.30
CA ASN A 558 -2.43 -16.63 -39.65
C ASN A 558 -2.42 -17.65 -40.81
N LEU A 559 -3.16 -18.76 -40.74
CA LEU A 559 -3.34 -19.63 -41.91
C LEU A 559 -4.77 -19.72 -42.46
N LEU A 560 -5.81 -19.27 -41.75
CA LEU A 560 -7.19 -19.50 -42.20
C LEU A 560 -8.14 -18.30 -42.09
N LEU A 561 -7.96 -17.39 -41.14
CA LEU A 561 -8.90 -16.31 -40.89
C LEU A 561 -8.12 -15.02 -40.60
N GLY A 562 -8.04 -14.14 -41.60
CA GLY A 562 -7.25 -12.93 -41.52
C GLY A 562 -7.77 -11.99 -40.43
N ASN A 563 -6.86 -11.49 -39.60
CA ASN A 563 -7.02 -10.32 -38.74
C ASN A 563 -5.74 -9.47 -38.82
N VAL A 564 -5.89 -8.14 -38.75
CA VAL A 564 -4.80 -7.17 -38.67
C VAL A 564 -4.90 -6.50 -37.30
N ALA A 565 -3.90 -6.72 -36.46
CA ALA A 565 -3.08 -5.70 -35.79
C ALA A 565 -2.15 -6.37 -34.78
N GLU A 566 -0.84 -6.28 -35.03
CA GLU A 566 0.17 -6.15 -33.96
C GLU A 566 0.73 -4.72 -34.03
#